data_AF-A0A382B0K3-F1
#
_entry.id   AF-A0A382B0K3-F1
#
_cell.length_a   1.000
_cell.length_b   1.000
_cell.length_c   1.000
_cell.angle_alpha   90.00
_cell.angle_beta   90.00
_cell.angle_gamma   90.00
#
_symmetry.space_group_name_H-M   'P 1'
#
loop_
_entity.id
_entity.type
_entity.pdbx_description
1 polymer ?
#
loop_
_entity_poly.entity_id
_entity_poly.type
_entity_poly.pdbx_seq_one_letter_code
_entity_poly.pdbx_strand_id
1 'polypeptide(L)'
;MINQLDVKFYIVDHKLRKNSSSEAKLVSLTLKKFDINCKILTWHGNKPLTNIQALARDKRYSLLTNQCKKNKVNYLLLGHHIDDLYENFLIRLLRGSGLKGLTSFGKTSE
;
A
#
# COMPACT_ATOMS: atom_id res chain seq x y z
N MET A 1 9.27 28.61 12.09
CA MET A 1 10.23 27.72 11.41
C MET A 1 9.51 26.40 11.17
N ILE A 2 8.80 26.26 10.05
CA ILE A 2 7.99 25.06 9.78
C ILE A 2 8.97 23.95 9.40
N ASN A 3 8.97 22.87 10.17
CA ASN A 3 9.84 21.70 9.98
C ASN A 3 9.95 21.32 8.51
N GLN A 4 11.16 21.37 7.97
CA GLN A 4 11.48 20.98 6.60
C GLN A 4 11.45 19.44 6.53
N LEU A 5 10.24 18.88 6.46
CA LEU A 5 10.03 17.43 6.36
C LEU A 5 10.45 16.97 4.96
N ASP A 6 11.46 16.10 4.88
CA ASP A 6 11.81 15.38 3.65
C ASP A 6 10.76 14.29 3.40
N VAL A 7 9.71 14.65 2.64
CA VAL A 7 8.62 13.74 2.29
C VAL A 7 8.88 13.11 0.93
N LYS A 8 8.81 11.77 0.88
CA LYS A 8 8.96 10.98 -0.35
C LYS A 8 7.67 10.24 -0.64
N PHE A 9 7.23 10.29 -1.89
CA PHE A 9 5.98 9.70 -2.31
C PHE A 9 6.22 8.48 -3.21
N TYR A 10 5.43 7.43 -2.98
CA TYR A 10 5.57 6.16 -3.70
C TYR A 10 4.23 5.66 -4.22
N ILE A 11 4.24 5.11 -5.42
CA ILE A 11 3.11 4.39 -6.02
C ILE A 11 3.55 2.95 -6.20
N VAL A 12 2.72 1.97 -5.81
CA VAL A 12 3.02 0.56 -6.08
C VAL A 12 2.22 0.08 -7.29
N ASP A 13 2.92 -0.34 -8.33
CA ASP A 13 2.33 -1.01 -9.51
C ASP A 13 2.43 -2.52 -9.34
N HIS A 14 1.32 -3.17 -8.99
CA HIS A 14 1.28 -4.62 -8.79
C HIS A 14 1.29 -5.42 -10.09
N LYS A 15 1.02 -4.82 -11.26
CA LYS A 15 0.92 -5.54 -12.54
C LYS A 15 0.00 -6.77 -12.51
N LEU A 16 -1.10 -6.70 -11.75
CA LEU A 16 -2.13 -7.76 -11.73
C LEU A 16 -3.14 -7.63 -12.88
N ARG A 17 -3.26 -6.42 -13.45
CA ARG A 17 -4.11 -6.10 -14.58
C ARG A 17 -3.28 -5.49 -15.71
N LYS A 18 -3.72 -5.65 -16.95
CA LYS A 18 -3.05 -5.11 -18.15
C LYS A 18 -2.82 -3.59 -18.06
N ASN A 19 -3.77 -2.86 -17.50
CA ASN A 19 -3.73 -1.40 -17.44
C ASN A 19 -3.00 -0.82 -16.22
N SER A 20 -2.55 -1.67 -15.29
CA SER A 20 -1.96 -1.28 -14.00
C SER A 20 -0.81 -0.28 -14.15
N SER A 21 0.11 -0.52 -15.07
CA SER A 21 1.24 0.37 -15.30
C SER A 21 0.84 1.71 -15.92
N SER A 22 -0.17 1.73 -16.78
CA SER A 22 -0.68 2.95 -17.39
C SER A 22 -1.40 3.82 -16.36
N GLU A 23 -2.20 3.21 -15.48
CA GLU A 23 -2.86 3.87 -14.35
C GLU A 23 -1.82 4.47 -13.39
N ALA A 24 -0.79 3.71 -12.99
CA ALA A 24 0.27 4.21 -12.12
C ALA A 24 1.02 5.41 -12.72
N LYS A 25 1.29 5.39 -14.03
CA LYS A 25 1.89 6.52 -14.75
C LYS A 25 0.96 7.73 -14.79
N LEU A 26 -0.33 7.52 -15.07
CA LEU A 26 -1.32 8.58 -15.09
C LEU A 26 -1.42 9.28 -13.72
N VAL A 27 -1.47 8.50 -12.64
CA VAL A 27 -1.48 9.04 -11.26
C VAL A 27 -0.20 9.83 -10.97
N SER A 28 0.97 9.29 -11.34
CA SER A 28 2.25 10.01 -11.18
C SER A 28 2.26 11.34 -11.94
N LEU A 29 1.74 11.37 -13.17
CA LEU A 29 1.63 12.59 -13.98
C LEU A 29 0.64 13.60 -13.38
N THR A 30 -0.49 13.13 -12.85
CA THR A 30 -1.46 13.99 -12.18
C THR A 30 -0.87 14.61 -10.92
N LEU A 31 -0.15 13.84 -10.10
CA LEU A 31 0.48 14.31 -8.87
C LEU A 31 1.61 15.33 -9.14
N LYS A 32 2.32 15.19 -10.26
CA LYS A 32 3.31 16.20 -10.69
C LYS A 32 2.70 17.59 -10.90
N LYS A 33 1.40 17.71 -11.22
CA LYS A 33 0.72 19.01 -11.33
C LYS A 33 0.58 19.74 -9.98
N PHE A 34 0.78 19.03 -8.88
CA PHE A 34 0.75 19.53 -7.51
C PHE A 34 2.15 19.54 -6.87
N ASP A 35 3.21 19.53 -7.68
CA ASP A 35 4.61 19.44 -7.22
C ASP A 35 4.95 18.18 -6.40
N ILE A 36 4.13 17.13 -6.52
CA ILE A 36 4.35 15.86 -5.84
C ILE A 36 5.08 14.90 -6.79
N ASN A 37 6.38 14.68 -6.55
CA ASN A 37 7.17 13.73 -7.32
C ASN A 37 7.07 12.31 -6.72
N CYS A 38 6.24 11.47 -7.34
CA CYS A 38 6.06 10.07 -6.94
C CYS A 38 6.97 9.10 -7.69
N LYS A 39 7.68 8.25 -6.94
CA LYS A 39 8.42 7.11 -7.52
C LYS A 39 7.52 5.87 -7.61
N ILE A 40 7.41 5.30 -8.81
CA ILE A 40 6.67 4.05 -9.04
C ILE A 40 7.56 2.85 -8.67
N LEU A 41 7.06 1.97 -7.80
CA LEU A 41 7.66 0.72 -7.37
C LEU A 41 6.88 -0.44 -7.97
N THR A 42 7.51 -1.19 -8.86
CA THR A 42 6.83 -2.22 -9.65
C THR A 42 7.04 -3.61 -9.05
N TRP A 43 5.97 -4.40 -8.95
CA TRP A 43 6.08 -5.82 -8.64
C TRP A 43 6.51 -6.63 -9.88
N HIS A 44 7.78 -7.02 -9.89
CA HIS A 44 8.36 -7.93 -10.90
C HIS A 44 8.19 -9.42 -10.54
N GLY A 45 8.17 -10.28 -11.56
CA GLY A 45 8.06 -11.74 -11.40
C GLY A 45 6.61 -12.26 -11.45
N ASN A 46 6.46 -13.55 -11.16
CA ASN A 46 5.19 -14.26 -11.25
C ASN A 46 4.14 -13.69 -10.30
N LYS A 47 2.87 -13.76 -10.72
CA LYS A 47 1.72 -13.36 -9.92
C LYS A 47 1.00 -14.60 -9.42
N PRO A 48 0.54 -14.60 -8.16
CA PRO A 48 -0.13 -15.76 -7.61
C PRO A 48 -1.48 -15.96 -8.28
N LEU A 49 -1.91 -17.23 -8.37
CA LEU A 49 -3.24 -17.59 -8.90
C LEU A 49 -4.31 -17.55 -7.80
N THR A 50 -3.92 -17.77 -6.55
CA THR A 50 -4.81 -17.78 -5.37
C THR A 50 -4.33 -16.77 -4.34
N ASN A 51 -5.22 -16.38 -3.43
CA ASN A 51 -4.91 -15.44 -2.34
C ASN A 51 -4.30 -14.10 -2.83
N ILE A 52 -4.72 -13.64 -4.01
CA ILE A 52 -4.13 -12.51 -4.74
C ILE A 52 -4.09 -11.24 -3.86
N GLN A 53 -5.16 -10.95 -3.12
CA GLN A 53 -5.25 -9.75 -2.29
C GLN A 53 -4.24 -9.75 -1.14
N ALA A 54 -4.13 -10.86 -0.40
CA ALA A 54 -3.19 -10.93 0.72
C ALA A 54 -1.73 -10.85 0.22
N LEU A 55 -1.41 -11.60 -0.83
CA LEU A 55 -0.06 -11.59 -1.41
C LEU A 55 0.29 -10.25 -2.07
N ALA A 56 -0.68 -9.56 -2.67
CA ALA A 56 -0.50 -8.21 -3.17
C ALA A 56 -0.27 -7.20 -2.03
N ARG A 57 -0.96 -7.37 -0.89
CA ARG A 57 -0.73 -6.56 0.32
C ARG A 57 0.68 -6.76 0.85
N ASP A 58 1.12 -8.02 1.00
CA ASP A 58 2.47 -8.34 1.48
C ASP A 58 3.55 -7.78 0.54
N LYS A 59 3.34 -7.92 -0.78
CA LYS A 59 4.27 -7.36 -1.75
C LYS A 59 4.31 -5.83 -1.72
N ARG A 60 3.17 -5.17 -1.51
CA ARG A 60 3.09 -3.71 -1.36
C ARG A 60 3.96 -3.26 -0.19
N TYR A 61 3.80 -3.87 0.98
CA TYR A 61 4.61 -3.55 2.16
C TYR A 61 6.09 -3.81 1.89
N SER A 62 6.45 -4.98 1.34
CA SER A 62 7.84 -5.31 1.02
C SER A 62 8.50 -4.28 0.09
N LEU A 63 7.81 -3.85 -0.97
CA LEU A 63 8.34 -2.83 -1.90
C LEU A 63 8.54 -1.48 -1.21
N LEU A 64 7.55 -1.03 -0.42
CA LEU A 64 7.61 0.23 0.31
C LEU A 64 8.71 0.21 1.36
N THR A 65 8.77 -0.80 2.22
CA THR A 65 9.79 -0.91 3.28
C THR A 65 11.20 -0.97 2.71
N ASN A 66 11.40 -1.71 1.61
CA ASN A 66 12.70 -1.78 0.95
C ASN A 66 13.11 -0.41 0.37
N GLN A 67 12.16 0.33 -0.19
CA GLN A 67 12.43 1.66 -0.72
C GLN A 67 12.69 2.67 0.41
N CYS A 68 11.96 2.59 1.52
CA CYS A 68 12.20 3.39 2.73
C CYS A 68 13.60 3.15 3.28
N LYS A 69 14.02 1.88 3.42
CA LYS A 69 15.39 1.51 3.85
C LYS A 69 16.45 2.13 2.95
N LYS A 70 16.30 2.00 1.62
CA LYS A 70 17.23 2.61 0.64
C LYS A 70 17.30 4.13 0.76
N ASN A 71 16.17 4.76 1.08
CA ASN A 71 16.05 6.22 1.14
C ASN A 71 16.25 6.78 2.56
N LYS A 72 16.63 5.94 3.54
CA LYS A 72 16.78 6.28 4.97
C LYS A 72 15.54 6.98 5.56
N VAL A 73 14.36 6.50 5.17
CA VAL A 73 13.07 7.00 5.68
C VAL A 73 12.66 6.15 6.87
N ASN A 74 12.45 6.78 8.02
CA ASN A 74 12.13 6.09 9.28
C ASN A 74 10.64 5.79 9.44
N TYR A 75 9.77 6.57 8.81
CA TYR A 75 8.32 6.47 8.98
C TYR A 75 7.63 6.26 7.63
N LEU A 76 6.73 5.29 7.57
CA LEU A 76 5.90 5.00 6.40
C LEU A 76 4.44 5.35 6.73
N LEU A 77 3.91 6.38 6.06
CA LEU A 77 2.49 6.73 6.16
C LEU A 77 1.70 6.03 5.06
N LEU A 78 0.55 5.47 5.44
CA LEU A 78 -0.41 4.84 4.53
C LEU A 78 -1.79 5.43 4.79
N GLY A 79 -2.50 5.80 3.72
CA GLY A 79 -3.88 6.26 3.81
C GLY A 79 -4.87 5.09 3.88
N HIS A 80 -4.84 4.30 4.96
CA HIS A 80 -5.94 3.38 5.23
C HIS A 80 -7.13 4.20 5.73
N HIS A 81 -8.29 4.08 5.09
CA HIS A 81 -9.51 4.76 5.52
C HIS A 81 -10.28 3.89 6.52
N ILE A 82 -11.18 4.50 7.30
CA ILE A 82 -12.03 3.74 8.26
C ILE A 82 -12.88 2.68 7.55
N ASP A 83 -13.19 2.88 6.26
CA ASP A 83 -13.96 1.94 5.45
C ASP A 83 -13.20 0.64 5.16
N ASP A 84 -11.87 0.68 5.08
CA ASP A 84 -11.02 -0.52 4.94
C ASP A 84 -11.14 -1.41 6.19
N LEU A 85 -11.44 -0.82 7.35
CA LEU A 85 -11.66 -1.53 8.60
C LEU A 85 -12.97 -2.32 8.57
N TYR A 86 -14.05 -1.69 8.08
CA TYR A 86 -15.37 -2.29 7.95
C TYR A 86 -15.37 -3.40 6.90
N GLU A 87 -14.75 -3.19 5.74
CA GLU A 87 -14.63 -4.22 4.71
C GLU A 87 -13.90 -5.46 5.25
N ASN A 88 -12.75 -5.25 5.92
CA ASN A 88 -11.99 -6.35 6.50
C ASN A 88 -12.76 -7.07 7.63
N PHE A 89 -13.52 -6.33 8.45
CA PHE A 89 -14.40 -6.92 9.46
C PHE A 89 -15.47 -7.81 8.83
N LEU A 90 -16.19 -7.33 7.82
CA LEU A 90 -17.23 -8.07 7.13
C LEU A 90 -16.68 -9.32 6.42
N ILE A 91 -15.54 -9.20 5.74
CA ILE A 91 -14.86 -10.34 5.11
C ILE A 91 -14.50 -11.41 6.15
N ARG A 92 -14.00 -11.01 7.33
CA ARG A 92 -13.62 -11.93 8.42
C ARG A 92 -14.84 -12.58 9.07
N LEU A 93 -15.92 -11.82 9.24
CA LEU A 93 -17.20 -12.31 9.74
C LEU A 93 -17.78 -13.38 8.81
N LEU A 94 -17.85 -13.10 7.51
CA LEU A 94 -18.35 -14.04 6.49
C LEU A 94 -17.49 -15.31 6.38
N ARG A 95 -16.20 -15.24 6.76
CA ARG A 95 -15.29 -16.39 6.80
C ARG A 95 -15.37 -17.21 8.09
N GLY A 96 -16.30 -16.89 9.00
CA GLY A 96 -16.48 -17.62 10.27
C GLY A 96 -15.38 -17.37 11.30
N SER A 97 -14.72 -16.19 11.25
CA SER A 97 -13.69 -15.86 12.22
C SER A 97 -14.29 -15.67 13.63
N GLY A 98 -13.69 -16.28 14.65
CA GLY A 98 -14.06 -16.02 16.05
C GLY A 98 -13.75 -14.57 16.48
N LEU A 99 -14.18 -14.18 17.68
CA LEU A 99 -14.01 -12.82 18.24
C LEU A 99 -12.58 -12.25 18.13
N LYS A 100 -11.54 -13.06 18.37
CA LYS A 100 -10.13 -12.67 18.18
C LYS A 100 -9.75 -12.42 16.71
N GLY A 101 -10.38 -13.12 15.77
CA GLY A 101 -10.17 -12.93 14.34
C GLY A 101 -10.90 -11.69 13.80
N LEU A 102 -11.98 -11.27 14.45
CA LEU A 102 -12.79 -10.10 14.08
C LEU A 102 -12.16 -8.76 14.48
N THR A 103 -11.24 -8.73 15.45
CA THR A 103 -10.52 -7.49 15.79
C THR A 103 -9.64 -7.07 14.61
N SER A 104 -10.07 -6.02 13.92
CA SER A 104 -9.39 -5.43 12.76
C SER A 104 -8.34 -4.44 13.30
N PHE A 105 -7.06 -4.82 13.17
CA PHE A 105 -5.85 -4.05 13.53
C PHE A 105 -5.77 -3.53 14.99
N GLY A 106 -4.83 -4.10 15.76
CA GLY A 106 -4.33 -3.42 16.97
C GLY A 106 -3.69 -2.10 16.56
N LYS A 107 -3.95 -1.03 17.33
CA LYS A 107 -3.66 0.38 16.98
C LYS A 107 -2.19 0.75 16.77
N THR A 108 -1.24 -0.16 16.88
CA THR A 108 0.19 0.11 16.70
C THR A 108 0.88 -1.18 16.28
N SER A 109 1.43 -1.19 15.06
CA SER A 109 2.52 -2.11 14.71
C SER A 109 3.79 -1.31 14.90
N GLU A 110 4.52 -1.58 15.98
CA GLU A 110 5.89 -1.08 16.19
C GLU A 110 6.84 -1.56 15.08
#